data_AF-A0A924YMZ3-F1
#
_entry.id   AF-A0A924YMZ3-F1
#
_cell.length_a   1.000
_cell.length_b   1.000
_cell.length_c   1.000
_cell.angle_alpha   90.00
_cell.angle_beta   90.00
_cell.angle_gamma   90.00
#
_symmetry.space_group_name_H-M   'P 1'
#
loop_
_entity.id
_entity.type
_entity.pdbx_description
1 polymer ?
#
loop_
_entity_poly.entity_id
_entity_poly.type
_entity_poly.pdbx_seq_one_letter_code
_entity_poly.pdbx_strand_id
1 'polypeptide(L)'
;MMRQPCWSLLIVLPLLLGADSPGTIEFAVKDAATKEAVPCRIHLIDSAGKPVKPEGIALPFWRDHFVCEGAAKVQVPAGEYRYEIERGPEYAAARQQIVVKTGETATVAESLKRITNLAGEGWWSGETHVHRPLSDVELLMRAEDLHVAVVETWWNDRNQWTDRALPERAVTVFDKTRMYDVLGGEDERGGGALLFSGLKAPLPIAGSKRESPPSSKWLAEAKKAGAWADAESRSGGISRCG
;
A
#
# COMPACT_ATOMS: atom_id res chain seq x y z
N MET A 1 -5.21 -80.52 -24.33
CA MET A 1 -4.16 -79.70 -23.69
C MET A 1 -3.97 -78.42 -24.51
N MET A 2 -4.64 -77.33 -24.13
CA MET A 2 -4.49 -76.02 -24.78
C MET A 2 -3.54 -75.17 -23.94
N ARG A 3 -2.43 -74.71 -24.54
CA ARG A 3 -1.48 -73.77 -23.92
C ARG A 3 -1.98 -72.34 -24.15
N GLN A 4 -2.14 -71.56 -23.08
CA GLN A 4 -2.41 -70.12 -23.18
C GLN A 4 -1.09 -69.33 -23.36
N PRO A 5 -1.08 -68.25 -24.16
CA PRO A 5 0.08 -67.38 -24.28
C PRO A 5 0.10 -66.35 -23.15
N CYS A 6 1.26 -66.20 -22.51
CA CYS A 6 1.52 -65.20 -21.49
C CYS A 6 1.84 -63.86 -22.17
N TRP A 7 0.96 -62.87 -22.05
CA TRP A 7 1.21 -61.50 -22.50
C TRP A 7 1.83 -60.72 -21.34
N SER A 8 3.10 -60.34 -21.49
CA SER A 8 3.78 -59.50 -20.51
C SER A 8 3.35 -58.04 -20.71
N LEU A 9 2.59 -57.51 -19.77
CA LEU A 9 2.16 -56.11 -19.75
C LEU A 9 3.32 -55.25 -19.23
N LEU A 10 3.97 -54.46 -20.10
CA LEU A 10 4.94 -53.44 -19.69
C LEU A 10 4.17 -52.25 -19.10
N ILE A 11 4.26 -52.07 -17.79
CA ILE A 11 3.77 -50.89 -17.08
C ILE A 11 4.83 -49.80 -17.23
N VAL A 12 4.55 -48.79 -18.06
CA VAL A 12 5.32 -47.53 -18.06
C VAL A 12 4.83 -46.72 -16.87
N LEU A 13 5.63 -46.69 -15.80
CA LEU A 13 5.38 -45.82 -14.66
C LEU A 13 5.66 -44.37 -15.08
N PRO A 14 4.68 -43.45 -15.06
CA PRO A 14 4.96 -42.05 -15.32
C PRO A 14 5.88 -41.52 -14.21
N LEU A 15 7.01 -40.91 -14.60
CA LEU A 15 7.80 -40.09 -13.69
C LEU A 15 6.89 -38.96 -13.21
N LEU A 16 6.42 -39.06 -11.96
CA LEU A 16 5.86 -37.93 -11.24
C LEU A 16 7.02 -36.95 -11.01
N LEU A 17 7.12 -35.93 -11.87
CA LEU A 17 7.82 -34.70 -11.53
C LEU A 17 7.18 -34.20 -10.23
N GLY A 18 7.90 -34.35 -9.11
CA GLY A 18 7.47 -33.76 -7.85
C GLY A 18 7.22 -32.28 -8.08
N ALA A 19 6.08 -31.78 -7.60
CA ALA A 19 5.88 -30.35 -7.52
C ALA A 19 7.00 -29.80 -6.63
N ASP A 20 7.96 -29.10 -7.23
CA ASP A 20 9.01 -28.42 -6.49
C ASP A 20 8.33 -27.53 -5.45
N SER A 21 8.55 -27.85 -4.17
CA SER A 21 7.94 -27.10 -3.07
C SER A 21 8.44 -25.67 -3.15
N PRO A 22 7.55 -24.65 -3.11
CA PRO A 22 7.98 -23.27 -3.18
C PRO A 22 8.94 -22.98 -2.04
N GLY A 23 9.95 -22.15 -2.31
CA GLY A 23 10.78 -21.59 -1.27
C GLY A 23 10.03 -20.49 -0.50
N THR A 24 10.64 -20.00 0.57
CA THR A 24 10.06 -18.93 1.41
C THR A 24 11.09 -17.82 1.61
N ILE A 25 10.67 -16.57 1.48
CA ILE A 25 11.42 -15.41 1.97
C ILE A 25 10.82 -14.97 3.29
N GLU A 26 11.62 -14.98 4.36
CA GLU A 26 11.22 -14.52 5.69
C GLU A 26 11.88 -13.17 5.99
N PHE A 27 11.05 -12.12 6.05
CA PHE A 27 11.46 -10.76 6.37
C PHE A 27 11.38 -10.51 7.88
N ALA A 28 12.42 -9.90 8.42
CA ALA A 28 12.47 -9.33 9.77
C ALA A 28 13.15 -7.96 9.70
N VAL A 29 12.38 -6.89 9.94
CA VAL A 29 12.80 -5.50 9.78
C VAL A 29 12.71 -4.80 11.12
N LYS A 30 13.80 -4.14 11.51
CA LYS A 30 13.92 -3.46 12.80
C LYS A 30 14.36 -2.01 12.64
N ASP A 31 14.05 -1.17 13.62
CA ASP A 31 14.71 0.13 13.75
C ASP A 31 16.15 -0.08 14.21
N ALA A 32 17.10 0.58 13.54
CA ALA A 32 18.52 0.42 13.85
C ALA A 32 18.90 0.94 15.24
N ALA A 33 18.19 1.93 15.78
CA ALA A 33 18.44 2.51 17.10
C ALA A 33 17.72 1.71 18.21
N THR A 34 16.40 1.50 18.08
CA THR A 34 15.62 0.84 19.15
C THR A 34 15.72 -0.68 19.16
N LYS A 35 16.11 -1.28 18.02
CA LYS A 35 16.13 -2.74 17.78
C LYS A 35 14.76 -3.40 17.81
N GLU A 36 13.68 -2.63 17.87
CA GLU A 36 12.30 -3.10 17.81
C GLU A 36 11.88 -3.34 16.37
N ALA A 37 10.92 -4.25 16.16
CA ALA A 37 10.30 -4.42 14.85
C ALA A 37 9.60 -3.14 14.41
N VAL A 38 9.73 -2.77 13.14
CA VAL A 38 9.09 -1.56 12.60
C VAL A 38 8.24 -1.87 11.39
N PRO A 39 7.01 -1.33 11.32
CA PRO A 39 6.22 -1.40 10.11
C PRO A 39 6.96 -0.77 8.93
N CYS A 40 6.83 -1.37 7.76
CA CYS A 40 7.55 -0.93 6.57
C CYS A 40 6.85 -1.36 5.29
N ARG A 41 7.16 -0.65 4.21
CA ARG A 41 6.83 -1.03 2.83
C ARG A 41 7.92 -1.93 2.27
N ILE A 42 7.53 -2.99 1.58
CA ILE A 42 8.44 -3.91 0.89
C ILE A 42 8.04 -3.98 -0.58
N HIS A 43 8.96 -3.59 -1.46
CA HIS A 43 8.94 -3.93 -2.88
C HIS A 43 9.74 -5.22 -3.04
N LEU A 44 9.12 -6.26 -3.59
CA LEU A 44 9.78 -7.52 -3.90
C LEU A 44 9.58 -7.79 -5.39
N ILE A 45 10.67 -7.99 -6.12
CA ILE A 45 10.68 -8.07 -7.58
C ILE A 45 11.46 -9.31 -8.00
N ASP A 46 10.90 -10.10 -8.91
CA ASP A 46 11.59 -11.27 -9.46
C ASP A 46 12.66 -10.89 -10.51
N SER A 47 13.41 -11.87 -10.99
CA SER A 47 14.44 -11.67 -12.02
C SER A 47 13.90 -11.13 -13.35
N ALA A 48 12.59 -11.24 -13.61
CA ALA A 48 11.94 -10.69 -14.80
C ALA A 48 11.44 -9.24 -14.60
N GLY A 49 11.67 -8.66 -13.42
CA GLY A 49 11.20 -7.31 -13.09
C GLY A 49 9.74 -7.26 -12.67
N LYS A 50 9.08 -8.40 -12.42
CA LYS A 50 7.68 -8.45 -12.01
C LYS A 50 7.56 -8.35 -10.49
N PRO A 51 6.67 -7.49 -9.97
CA PRO A 51 6.40 -7.45 -8.54
C PRO A 51 5.78 -8.75 -8.03
N VAL A 52 6.24 -9.18 -6.86
CA VAL A 52 5.77 -10.36 -6.15
C VAL A 52 4.72 -9.93 -5.13
N LYS A 53 3.50 -10.43 -5.32
CA LYS A 53 2.42 -10.28 -4.35
C LYS A 53 2.48 -11.45 -3.35
N PRO A 54 2.45 -11.19 -2.03
CA PRO A 54 2.31 -12.25 -1.04
C PRO A 54 0.94 -12.93 -1.18
N GLU A 55 0.92 -14.19 -1.62
CA GLU A 55 -0.29 -14.99 -1.70
C GLU A 55 -0.59 -15.66 -0.36
N GLY A 56 -1.88 -15.83 -0.03
CA GLY A 56 -2.32 -16.52 1.19
C GLY A 56 -2.16 -15.73 2.50
N ILE A 57 -1.62 -14.51 2.47
CA ILE A 57 -1.54 -13.61 3.62
C ILE A 57 -2.21 -12.27 3.26
N ALA A 58 -3.10 -11.79 4.13
CA ALA A 58 -3.79 -10.53 3.96
C ALA A 58 -2.90 -9.33 4.35
N LEU A 59 -1.87 -9.05 3.53
CA LEU A 59 -1.09 -7.83 3.64
C LEU A 59 -1.62 -6.78 2.64
N PRO A 60 -1.70 -5.49 3.02
CA PRO A 60 -2.05 -4.44 2.07
C PRO A 60 -1.06 -4.43 0.91
N PHE A 61 -1.53 -4.73 -0.31
CA PHE A 61 -0.72 -4.74 -1.53
C PHE A 61 -1.25 -3.72 -2.52
N TRP A 62 -0.37 -2.90 -3.08
CA TRP A 62 -0.73 -1.93 -4.11
C TRP A 62 0.32 -1.89 -5.20
N ARG A 63 -0.06 -2.32 -6.41
CA ARG A 63 0.77 -2.38 -7.62
C ARG A 63 2.03 -3.23 -7.47
N ASP A 64 3.06 -2.70 -6.81
CA ASP A 64 4.42 -3.23 -6.79
C ASP A 64 4.98 -3.50 -5.39
N HIS A 65 4.22 -3.18 -4.34
CA HIS A 65 4.65 -3.35 -2.96
C HIS A 65 3.54 -3.88 -2.06
N PHE A 66 3.97 -4.44 -0.94
CA PHE A 66 3.11 -4.73 0.21
C PHE A 66 3.63 -4.04 1.47
N VAL A 67 2.78 -3.95 2.49
CA VAL A 67 3.11 -3.38 3.79
C VAL A 67 2.95 -4.45 4.89
N CYS A 68 3.87 -4.47 5.86
CA CYS A 68 3.80 -5.37 7.02
C CYS A 68 4.18 -4.65 8.33
N GLU A 69 3.94 -5.31 9.46
CA GLU A 69 4.28 -4.82 10.81
C GLU A 69 5.78 -4.98 11.17
N GLY A 70 6.65 -5.19 10.18
CA GLY A 70 8.07 -5.46 10.34
C GLY A 70 8.46 -6.94 10.24
N ALA A 71 7.50 -7.83 9.99
CA ALA A 71 7.76 -9.21 9.64
C ALA A 71 6.78 -9.71 8.58
N ALA A 72 7.26 -10.54 7.66
CA ALA A 72 6.45 -11.18 6.62
C ALA A 72 7.07 -12.49 6.16
N LYS A 73 6.24 -13.45 5.73
CA LYS A 73 6.68 -14.69 5.07
C LYS A 73 6.06 -14.77 3.69
N VAL A 74 6.88 -14.81 2.65
CA VAL A 74 6.39 -14.80 1.26
C VAL A 74 6.82 -16.10 0.59
N GLN A 75 5.85 -16.91 0.17
CA GLN A 75 6.14 -18.10 -0.64
C GLN A 75 6.44 -17.68 -2.07
N VAL A 76 7.57 -18.16 -2.60
CA VAL A 76 8.04 -17.81 -3.94
C VAL A 76 8.67 -19.02 -4.63
N PRO A 77 8.64 -19.11 -5.97
CA PRO A 77 9.45 -20.08 -6.70
C PRO A 77 10.94 -19.92 -6.35
N ALA A 78 11.70 -21.01 -6.49
CA ALA A 78 13.15 -20.91 -6.43
C ALA A 78 13.67 -19.94 -7.51
N GLY A 79 14.61 -19.08 -7.17
CA GLY A 79 15.12 -18.04 -8.06
C GLY A 79 15.78 -16.88 -7.34
N GLU A 80 16.15 -15.88 -8.13
CA GLU A 80 16.74 -14.63 -7.66
C GLU A 80 15.67 -13.53 -7.56
N TYR A 81 15.74 -12.75 -6.49
CA TYR A 81 14.83 -11.65 -6.23
C TYR A 81 15.61 -10.40 -5.82
N ARG A 82 15.09 -9.22 -6.16
CA ARG A 82 15.50 -7.94 -5.58
C ARG A 82 14.43 -7.49 -4.60
N TYR A 83 14.85 -6.95 -3.47
CA TYR A 83 13.94 -6.27 -2.56
C TYR A 83 14.40 -4.85 -2.25
N GLU A 84 13.42 -4.04 -1.87
CA GLU A 84 13.60 -2.69 -1.37
C GLU A 84 12.63 -2.46 -0.22
N ILE A 85 13.15 -2.04 0.93
CA ILE A 85 12.40 -1.86 2.18
C ILE A 85 12.48 -0.39 2.59
N GLU A 86 11.32 0.23 2.77
CA GLU A 86 11.19 1.66 3.04
C GLU A 86 10.30 1.93 4.27
N ARG A 87 10.58 3.05 4.95
CA ARG A 87 9.80 3.55 6.08
C ARG A 87 9.66 5.09 6.00
N GLY A 88 9.07 5.59 4.92
CA GLY A 88 8.98 7.02 4.65
C GLY A 88 10.33 7.70 4.39
N PRO A 89 10.33 9.03 4.17
CA PRO A 89 11.51 9.79 3.74
C PRO A 89 12.54 10.04 4.85
N GLU A 90 12.17 9.83 6.11
CA GLU A 90 13.05 10.04 7.27
C GLU A 90 13.93 8.83 7.58
N TYR A 91 13.79 7.74 6.81
CA TYR A 91 14.59 6.52 6.93
C TYR A 91 15.39 6.24 5.65
N ALA A 92 16.60 5.70 5.82
CA ALA A 92 17.36 5.15 4.71
C ALA A 92 16.74 3.81 4.28
N ALA A 93 16.33 3.72 3.01
CA ALA A 93 15.80 2.49 2.43
C ALA A 93 16.89 1.43 2.25
N ALA A 94 16.55 0.17 2.56
CA ALA A 94 17.43 -0.99 2.36
C ALA A 94 17.15 -1.63 0.99
N ARG A 95 18.19 -1.94 0.21
CA ARG A 95 18.07 -2.52 -1.14
C ARG A 95 19.12 -3.62 -1.32
N GLN A 96 18.69 -4.86 -1.53
CA GLN A 96 19.60 -5.97 -1.80
C GLN A 96 18.97 -7.02 -2.74
N GLN A 97 19.76 -8.03 -3.08
CA GLN A 97 19.32 -9.24 -3.77
C GLN A 97 19.25 -10.41 -2.79
N ILE A 98 18.38 -11.38 -3.08
CA ILE A 98 18.27 -12.63 -2.33
C ILE A 98 18.02 -13.80 -3.28
N VAL A 99 18.62 -14.94 -2.98
CA VAL A 99 18.43 -16.19 -3.75
C VAL A 99 17.64 -17.15 -2.89
N VAL A 100 16.59 -17.72 -3.47
CA VAL A 100 15.72 -18.70 -2.82
C VAL A 100 15.87 -20.05 -3.53
N LYS A 101 16.06 -21.13 -2.77
CA LYS A 101 16.08 -22.49 -3.32
C LYS A 101 14.78 -23.23 -3.02
N THR A 102 14.49 -24.26 -3.81
CA THR A 102 13.30 -25.11 -3.66
C THR A 102 13.18 -25.65 -2.23
N GLY A 103 12.03 -25.41 -1.59
CA GLY A 103 11.74 -25.84 -0.22
C GLY A 103 12.57 -25.19 0.90
N GLU A 104 13.51 -24.29 0.57
CA GLU A 104 14.33 -23.59 1.56
C GLU A 104 13.70 -22.27 2.00
N THR A 105 14.07 -21.81 3.20
CA THR A 105 13.74 -20.46 3.69
C THR A 105 14.99 -19.58 3.58
N ALA A 106 14.85 -18.47 2.87
CA ALA A 106 15.86 -17.42 2.80
C ALA A 106 15.44 -16.26 3.73
N THR A 107 16.32 -15.83 4.63
CA THR A 107 16.01 -14.80 5.63
C THR A 107 16.53 -13.43 5.18
N VAL A 108 15.67 -12.43 5.21
CA VAL A 108 16.01 -11.00 5.07
C VAL A 108 15.94 -10.37 6.46
N ALA A 109 17.09 -10.05 7.05
CA ALA A 109 17.18 -9.38 8.34
C ALA A 109 17.74 -7.97 8.14
N GLU A 110 16.87 -6.96 8.16
CA GLU A 110 17.23 -5.57 7.89
C GLU A 110 17.06 -4.67 9.11
N SER A 111 17.94 -3.68 9.23
CA SER A 111 17.88 -2.66 10.29
C SER A 111 17.84 -1.27 9.66
N LEU A 112 16.65 -0.68 9.59
CA LEU A 112 16.44 0.62 8.96
C LEU A 112 16.97 1.74 9.84
N LYS A 113 17.79 2.60 9.26
CA LYS A 113 18.40 3.75 9.96
C LYS A 113 17.57 5.01 9.68
N ARG A 114 17.04 5.61 10.75
CA ARG A 114 16.49 6.98 10.69
C ARG A 114 17.62 7.97 10.37
N ILE A 115 17.40 8.84 9.39
CA ILE A 115 18.36 9.86 8.94
C ILE A 115 18.03 11.26 9.45
N THR A 116 16.77 11.53 9.81
CA THR A 116 16.33 12.77 10.46
C THR A 116 15.09 12.51 11.34
N ASN A 117 14.78 13.43 12.25
CA ASN A 117 13.57 13.37 13.10
C ASN A 117 12.84 14.71 13.04
N LEU A 118 12.08 14.91 11.98
CA LEU A 118 11.36 16.16 11.72
C LEU A 118 10.24 16.39 12.76
N ALA A 119 9.60 15.32 13.22
CA ALA A 119 8.61 15.39 14.32
C ALA A 119 9.23 15.93 15.62
N GLY A 120 10.48 15.55 15.92
CA GLY A 120 11.24 16.10 17.04
C GLY A 120 11.55 17.59 16.91
N GLU A 121 11.50 18.13 15.69
CA GLU A 121 11.69 19.55 15.37
C GLU A 121 10.36 20.31 15.18
N GLY A 122 9.22 19.66 15.41
CA GLY A 122 7.89 20.25 15.28
C GLY A 122 7.27 20.17 13.87
N TRP A 123 7.89 19.45 12.94
CA TRP A 123 7.38 19.20 11.60
C TRP A 123 6.71 17.81 11.52
N TRP A 124 5.48 17.75 11.03
CA TRP A 124 4.73 16.49 10.95
C TRP A 124 4.55 16.06 9.50
N SER A 125 4.88 14.81 9.19
CA SER A 125 4.65 14.21 7.88
C SER A 125 3.14 14.09 7.60
N GLY A 126 2.72 14.44 6.39
CA GLY A 126 1.31 14.49 6.00
C GLY A 126 1.06 14.00 4.58
N GLU A 127 -0.06 13.30 4.37
CA GLU A 127 -0.59 12.89 3.06
C GLU A 127 -2.05 13.35 2.97
N THR A 128 -2.38 14.11 1.93
CA THR A 128 -3.71 14.70 1.76
C THR A 128 -4.59 13.92 0.78
N HIS A 129 -4.06 12.89 0.12
CA HIS A 129 -4.75 12.17 -0.96
C HIS A 129 -4.71 10.64 -0.80
N VAL A 130 -5.25 10.11 0.30
CA VAL A 130 -5.21 8.65 0.58
C VAL A 130 -6.44 7.92 0.02
N HIS A 131 -6.24 7.15 -1.05
CA HIS A 131 -7.22 6.21 -1.60
C HIS A 131 -7.00 4.77 -1.11
N ARG A 132 -7.26 4.50 0.18
CA ARG A 132 -7.02 3.18 0.80
C ARG A 132 -8.19 2.73 1.68
N PRO A 133 -8.40 1.41 1.85
CA PRO A 133 -9.40 0.91 2.81
C PRO A 133 -9.10 1.45 4.21
N LEU A 134 -10.14 1.90 4.93
CA LEU A 134 -9.99 2.42 6.30
C LEU A 134 -9.32 1.42 7.25
N SER A 135 -9.50 0.12 7.04
CA SER A 135 -8.86 -0.95 7.81
C SER A 135 -7.34 -0.98 7.69
N ASP A 136 -6.79 -0.44 6.60
CA ASP A 136 -5.35 -0.49 6.32
C ASP A 136 -4.63 0.78 6.79
N VAL A 137 -5.38 1.88 6.99
CA VAL A 137 -4.82 3.24 7.15
C VAL A 137 -3.79 3.32 8.28
N GLU A 138 -4.09 2.76 9.46
CA GLU A 138 -3.16 2.83 10.59
C GLU A 138 -1.84 2.12 10.31
N LEU A 139 -1.89 0.93 9.69
CA LEU A 139 -0.69 0.18 9.29
C LEU A 139 0.10 0.95 8.23
N LEU A 140 -0.58 1.49 7.21
CA LEU A 140 0.07 2.28 6.17
C LEU A 140 0.75 3.52 6.75
N MET A 141 0.07 4.23 7.65
CA MET A 141 0.63 5.39 8.32
C MET A 141 1.83 5.01 9.18
N ARG A 142 1.76 3.92 9.96
CA ARG A 142 2.92 3.42 10.70
C ARG A 142 4.07 3.05 9.77
N ALA A 143 3.79 2.43 8.63
CA ALA A 143 4.80 1.96 7.69
C ALA A 143 5.52 3.08 6.95
N GLU A 144 4.84 4.19 6.66
CA GLU A 144 5.46 5.38 6.03
C GLU A 144 5.99 6.39 7.06
N ASP A 145 5.93 6.06 8.35
CA ASP A 145 6.16 6.99 9.45
C ASP A 145 5.32 8.29 9.31
N LEU A 146 4.11 8.17 8.77
CA LEU A 146 3.19 9.26 8.46
C LEU A 146 2.38 9.71 9.68
N HIS A 147 2.36 11.01 9.97
CA HIS A 147 1.66 11.56 11.14
C HIS A 147 0.25 12.05 10.85
N VAL A 148 -0.01 12.57 9.66
CA VAL A 148 -1.31 13.11 9.25
C VAL A 148 -1.74 12.45 7.94
N ALA A 149 -2.99 11.99 7.88
CA ALA A 149 -3.57 11.50 6.63
C ALA A 149 -4.98 12.04 6.39
N VAL A 150 -5.34 12.32 5.15
CA VAL A 150 -6.73 12.56 4.74
C VAL A 150 -7.14 11.40 3.84
N VAL A 151 -8.15 10.64 4.29
CA VAL A 151 -8.62 9.44 3.60
C VAL A 151 -9.84 9.79 2.77
N GLU A 152 -9.70 9.61 1.46
CA GLU A 152 -10.73 9.88 0.47
C GLU A 152 -11.80 8.80 0.52
N THR A 153 -12.88 9.08 1.24
CA THR A 153 -14.01 8.15 1.40
C THR A 153 -15.19 8.50 0.52
N TRP A 154 -15.14 9.65 -0.16
CA TRP A 154 -16.11 10.05 -1.16
C TRP A 154 -15.46 10.92 -2.24
N TRP A 155 -15.96 10.81 -3.45
CA TRP A 155 -15.56 11.59 -4.61
C TRP A 155 -16.69 11.58 -5.64
N ASN A 156 -16.55 12.31 -6.75
CA ASN A 156 -17.58 12.59 -7.76
C ASN A 156 -18.84 11.72 -7.67
N ASP A 157 -18.78 10.44 -8.06
CA ASP A 157 -19.94 9.53 -8.04
C ASP A 157 -19.79 8.35 -7.07
N ARG A 158 -18.89 8.42 -6.09
CA ARG A 158 -18.72 7.39 -5.05
C ARG A 158 -18.75 8.02 -3.67
N ASN A 159 -19.51 7.43 -2.76
CA ASN A 159 -19.53 7.89 -1.38
C ASN A 159 -19.75 6.69 -0.46
N GLN A 160 -18.76 6.37 0.37
CA GLN A 160 -18.84 5.26 1.31
C GLN A 160 -19.93 5.46 2.38
N TRP A 161 -20.43 6.68 2.54
CA TRP A 161 -21.39 7.09 3.56
C TRP A 161 -22.84 7.19 3.07
N THR A 162 -23.13 6.88 1.79
CA THR A 162 -24.52 6.92 1.28
C THR A 162 -25.45 5.98 2.05
N ASP A 163 -24.99 4.76 2.31
CA ASP A 163 -25.77 3.71 2.99
C ASP A 163 -25.18 3.35 4.37
N ARG A 164 -24.39 4.25 4.96
CA ARG A 164 -23.74 4.06 6.26
C ARG A 164 -23.93 5.28 7.13
N ALA A 165 -24.00 5.08 8.43
CA ALA A 165 -23.96 6.20 9.37
C ALA A 165 -22.61 6.92 9.25
N LEU A 166 -22.65 8.26 9.32
CA LEU A 166 -21.45 9.07 9.45
C LEU A 166 -20.71 8.71 10.76
N PRO A 167 -19.38 8.80 10.77
CA PRO A 167 -18.61 8.54 11.97
C PRO A 167 -18.92 9.62 13.01
N GLU A 168 -18.94 9.25 14.30
CA GLU A 168 -19.13 10.21 15.40
C GLU A 168 -18.05 11.31 15.38
N ARG A 169 -16.84 10.94 14.97
CA ARG A 169 -15.70 11.84 14.78
C ARG A 169 -15.10 11.61 13.40
N ALA A 170 -14.92 12.69 12.65
CA ALA A 170 -14.23 12.66 11.36
C ALA A 170 -12.74 12.34 11.52
N VAL A 171 -12.12 12.79 12.62
CA VAL A 171 -10.71 12.57 12.89
C VAL A 171 -10.52 11.47 13.92
N THR A 172 -9.73 10.46 13.55
CA THR A 172 -9.21 9.44 14.45
C THR A 172 -7.80 9.83 14.87
N VAL A 173 -7.49 9.71 16.17
CA VAL A 173 -6.14 9.87 16.71
C VAL A 173 -5.69 8.53 17.27
N PHE A 174 -4.50 8.08 16.87
CA PHE A 174 -3.90 6.82 17.31
C PHE A 174 -2.39 6.98 17.48
N ASP A 175 -1.73 5.99 18.11
CA ASP A 175 -0.30 6.01 18.40
C ASP A 175 0.21 7.33 19.01
N LYS A 176 -0.65 7.96 19.83
CA LYS A 176 -0.47 9.24 20.54
C LYS A 176 -0.36 10.48 19.65
N THR A 177 0.36 10.41 18.54
CA THR A 177 0.73 11.57 17.69
C THR A 177 0.35 11.40 16.23
N ARG A 178 -0.41 10.36 15.86
CA ARG A 178 -0.87 10.15 14.49
C ARG A 178 -2.36 10.45 14.42
N MET A 179 -2.78 11.09 13.34
CA MET A 179 -4.19 11.38 13.10
C MET A 179 -4.57 11.21 11.64
N TYR A 180 -5.80 10.79 11.39
CA TYR A 180 -6.34 10.76 10.04
C TYR A 180 -7.80 11.19 10.00
N ASP A 181 -8.16 11.92 8.93
CA ASP A 181 -9.53 12.34 8.63
C ASP A 181 -10.19 11.30 7.72
N VAL A 182 -11.33 10.75 8.14
CA VAL A 182 -12.09 9.75 7.37
C VAL A 182 -13.21 10.37 6.53
N LEU A 183 -13.46 11.67 6.64
CA LEU A 183 -14.42 12.41 5.80
C LEU A 183 -13.72 13.23 4.71
N GLY A 184 -12.46 12.89 4.43
CA GLY A 184 -11.74 13.35 3.24
C GLY A 184 -12.56 13.09 1.98
N GLY A 185 -12.61 14.09 1.10
CA GLY A 185 -13.24 13.91 -0.19
C GLY A 185 -12.61 14.68 -1.34
N GLU A 186 -12.80 14.12 -2.52
CA GLU A 186 -12.14 14.58 -3.74
C GLU A 186 -13.17 15.07 -4.76
N ASP A 187 -12.97 16.29 -5.26
CA ASP A 187 -13.60 16.78 -6.49
C ASP A 187 -12.63 16.65 -7.67
N GLU A 188 -12.65 15.49 -8.33
CA GLU A 188 -11.75 15.15 -9.42
C GLU A 188 -12.29 15.65 -10.77
N ARG A 189 -11.47 16.37 -11.53
CA ARG A 189 -11.83 17.02 -12.80
C ARG A 189 -10.79 16.80 -13.89
N GLY A 190 -11.09 17.33 -15.08
CA GLY A 190 -10.20 17.24 -16.23
C GLY A 190 -8.80 17.85 -16.02
N GLY A 191 -8.67 18.86 -15.15
CA GLY A 191 -7.42 19.58 -14.90
C GLY A 191 -6.66 19.18 -13.64
N GLY A 192 -7.21 18.30 -12.79
CA GLY A 192 -6.71 18.05 -11.44
C GLY A 192 -7.85 17.75 -10.47
N ALA A 193 -7.56 17.82 -9.18
CA ALA A 193 -8.55 17.57 -8.13
C ALA A 193 -8.50 18.64 -7.04
N LEU A 194 -9.64 18.89 -6.39
CA LEU A 194 -9.67 19.55 -5.09
C LEU A 194 -9.89 18.49 -4.01
N LEU A 195 -9.01 18.48 -3.01
CA LEU A 195 -9.07 17.56 -1.87
C LEU A 195 -9.62 18.33 -0.68
N PHE A 196 -10.62 17.80 -0.01
CA PHE A 196 -11.29 18.45 1.11
C PHE A 196 -11.06 17.71 2.41
N SER A 197 -10.80 18.43 3.50
CA SER A 197 -10.66 17.87 4.84
C SER A 197 -11.29 18.78 5.90
N GLY A 198 -11.55 18.24 7.10
CA GLY A 198 -12.20 18.96 8.20
C GLY A 198 -13.72 19.07 8.04
N LEU A 199 -14.32 18.25 7.18
CA LEU A 199 -15.77 18.22 6.97
C LEU A 199 -16.47 17.40 8.06
N LYS A 200 -17.74 17.74 8.32
CA LYS A 200 -18.64 16.94 9.20
C LYS A 200 -19.51 15.95 8.42
N ALA A 201 -19.59 16.12 7.10
CA ALA A 201 -20.31 15.27 6.18
C ALA A 201 -19.75 15.48 4.75
N PRO A 202 -19.86 14.47 3.86
CA PRO A 202 -19.51 14.61 2.45
C PRO A 202 -20.22 15.78 1.76
N LEU A 203 -19.55 16.45 0.83
CA LEU A 203 -20.21 17.42 -0.04
C LEU A 203 -21.10 16.68 -1.07
N PRO A 204 -22.24 17.25 -1.47
CA PRO A 204 -23.18 16.60 -2.39
C PRO A 204 -22.72 16.74 -3.85
N ILE A 205 -21.52 16.27 -4.17
CA ILE A 205 -20.88 16.48 -5.48
C ILE A 205 -21.34 15.47 -6.56
N ALA A 206 -22.12 14.46 -6.18
CA ALA A 206 -22.70 13.46 -7.07
C ALA A 206 -23.34 14.06 -8.33
N GLY A 207 -23.03 13.47 -9.49
CA GLY A 207 -23.52 13.93 -10.79
C GLY A 207 -22.77 15.13 -11.36
N SER A 208 -21.69 15.58 -10.72
CA SER A 208 -20.84 16.61 -11.31
C SER A 208 -20.04 16.08 -12.51
N LYS A 209 -20.11 16.80 -13.63
CA LYS A 209 -19.45 16.44 -14.89
C LYS A 209 -18.05 17.02 -14.97
N ARG A 210 -17.21 16.49 -15.85
CA ARG A 210 -15.81 16.90 -16.08
C ARG A 210 -15.49 18.40 -15.87
N GLU A 211 -16.33 19.31 -16.39
CA GLU A 211 -16.13 20.78 -16.30
C GLU A 211 -17.34 21.53 -15.72
N SER A 212 -18.39 20.84 -15.25
CA SER A 212 -19.64 21.49 -14.82
C SER A 212 -20.36 20.73 -13.70
N PRO A 213 -20.82 21.39 -12.62
CA PRO A 213 -20.52 22.78 -12.26
C PRO A 213 -19.00 22.98 -12.07
N PRO A 214 -18.50 24.23 -12.10
CA PRO A 214 -17.08 24.48 -11.84
C PRO A 214 -16.72 24.06 -10.41
N SER A 215 -15.50 23.54 -10.19
CA SER A 215 -15.04 23.12 -8.86
C SER A 215 -15.08 24.21 -7.80
N SER A 216 -15.00 25.48 -8.22
CA SER A 216 -15.19 26.64 -7.34
C SER A 216 -16.55 26.66 -6.64
N LYS A 217 -17.58 26.02 -7.21
CA LYS A 217 -18.87 25.79 -6.54
C LYS A 217 -18.67 24.98 -5.26
N TRP A 218 -18.01 23.83 -5.36
CA TRP A 218 -17.82 22.93 -4.22
C TRP A 218 -16.79 23.46 -3.23
N LEU A 219 -15.75 24.15 -3.73
CA LEU A 219 -14.83 24.90 -2.88
C LEU A 219 -15.56 25.95 -2.01
N ALA A 220 -16.55 26.66 -2.58
CA ALA A 220 -17.34 27.62 -1.82
C ALA A 220 -18.20 26.95 -0.74
N GLU A 221 -18.78 25.79 -1.03
CA GLU A 221 -19.54 25.01 -0.03
C GLU A 221 -18.62 24.44 1.07
N ALA A 222 -17.43 23.93 0.70
CA ALA A 222 -16.41 23.50 1.66
C ALA A 222 -16.01 24.64 2.61
N LYS A 223 -15.77 25.83 2.05
CA LYS A 223 -15.44 27.03 2.84
C LYS A 223 -16.56 27.40 3.82
N LYS A 224 -17.83 27.34 3.41
CA LYS A 224 -18.98 27.59 4.31
C LYS A 224 -19.04 26.57 5.45
N ALA A 225 -18.62 25.33 5.20
CA ALA A 225 -18.53 24.28 6.20
C ALA A 225 -17.29 24.40 7.12
N GLY A 226 -16.40 25.37 6.88
CA GLY A 226 -15.15 25.54 7.64
C GLY A 226 -14.08 24.51 7.29
N ALA A 227 -14.20 23.84 6.14
CA ALA A 227 -13.26 22.83 5.67
C ALA A 227 -12.00 23.47 5.06
N TRP A 228 -10.93 22.68 5.02
CA TRP A 228 -9.72 22.97 4.28
C TRP A 228 -9.82 22.36 2.88
N ALA A 229 -9.11 22.98 1.94
CA ALA A 229 -9.00 22.46 0.59
C ALA A 229 -7.54 22.50 0.13
N ASP A 230 -7.09 21.43 -0.48
CA ASP A 230 -5.82 21.31 -1.20
C ASP A 230 -6.10 21.11 -2.70
N ALA A 231 -5.15 21.44 -3.55
CA ALA A 231 -5.30 21.37 -5.00
C ALA A 231 -4.22 20.47 -5.61
N GLU A 232 -4.64 19.35 -6.18
CA GLU A 232 -3.78 18.47 -6.94
C GLU A 232 -3.80 18.88 -8.42
N SER A 233 -2.62 18.98 -9.03
CA SER A 233 -2.49 19.12 -10.48
C SER A 233 -2.00 17.81 -11.09
N ARG A 234 -2.68 17.33 -12.13
CA ARG A 234 -2.23 16.17 -12.93
C ARG A 234 -1.02 16.45 -13.84
N SER A 235 -0.37 17.62 -13.74
CA SER A 235 0.74 18.01 -14.60
C SER A 235 2.07 17.34 -14.20
N GLY A 236 2.15 16.02 -14.39
CA GLY A 236 3.41 15.30 -14.59
C GLY A 236 3.98 15.58 -15.99
N GLY A 237 4.17 16.85 -16.35
CA GLY A 237 4.63 17.28 -17.66
C GLY A 237 5.94 18.05 -17.58
N ILE A 238 7.03 17.45 -18.07
CA ILE A 238 8.25 18.20 -18.42
C ILE A 238 7.85 19.25 -19.45
N SER A 239 7.74 20.51 -19.01
CA SER A 239 7.65 21.64 -19.91
C SER A 239 9.07 22.02 -20.31
N ARG A 240 9.52 21.52 -21.47
CA ARG A 240 10.71 22.06 -22.12
C ARG A 240 10.28 23.37 -22.80
N CYS A 241 10.56 24.50 -22.17
CA CYS A 241 10.47 25.79 -22.85
C CYS A 241 11.44 25.76 -24.04
N GLY A 242 10.89 25.84 -25.25
CA GLY A 242 11.62 26.22 -26.46
C GLY A 242 11.56 27.72 -26.67
#